data_AF-X1RXU6-F1
#
_entry.id   AF-X1RXU6-F1
#
_cell.length_a   1.000
_cell.length_b   1.000
_cell.length_c   1.000
_cell.angle_alpha   90.00
_cell.angle_beta   90.00
_cell.angle_gamma   90.00
#
_symmetry.space_group_name_H-M   'P 1'
#
loop_
_entity.id
_entity.type
_entity.pdbx_description
1 polymer ?
#
loop_
_entity_poly.entity_id
_entity_poly.type
_entity_poly.pdbx_seq_one_letter_code
_entity_poly.pdbx_strand_id
1 'polypeptide(L)'
;MGKADDYTTYKTMKFYVQCNEGGPLKFYFRIGGDSTTYYQFEETISSSWKEITIPFKALTDLKLEAPEDSTHYKKGNYSFRNNPSLTNVKYLELGFINEGNSDVSGEFWIDELRLTSPRRDKGMKMNISGELRIADFLTLSGSASRTDADFQQLNMNKVAKSNVTDYHYTGTIALGKLFPKLWGFNIPLSHSKSKSVGYPKYKTGSDVILDSEQAKKERSTSGSRTEAIGFSKVSKSTNLLSHILIDPVKINASNNSSYSQTPTSMDSIKHRSITGSYSFSPGIKPLKLLNLFNFYYFPRSFGTSAGYKRNWSRRYTSQATGWKLTTHNLKRYLTISKSIKYNPIAIFTGNYSDDEIRDLDINYENDSLKKRFGEVINLKKTFSSSLSPTFGEWSRPSLTFSTSYSEDRNPNNRTMVEDSFPVRNVGNSNILSLSFDFAISKLLKMIARIRDESKDTTAITGSPQWVAIKLEQFSNYITRPNMSLSRNRNTSFGLLTKRPGWEYQFGLREGIPKDLKHPNPQSNPNNQKSTTDNLTISSGINT
;
A
#
# COMPACT_ATOMS: atom_id res chain seq x y z
N MET A 1 24.79 -19.01 1.93
CA MET A 1 24.07 -19.88 0.98
C MET A 1 24.29 -19.35 -0.42
N GLY A 2 24.92 -20.13 -1.30
CA GLY A 2 25.20 -19.72 -2.68
C GLY A 2 23.93 -19.43 -3.47
N LYS A 3 24.02 -18.46 -4.38
CA LYS A 3 22.97 -18.17 -5.36
C LYS A 3 22.83 -19.39 -6.29
N ALA A 4 21.60 -19.82 -6.55
CA ALA A 4 21.37 -20.92 -7.48
C ALA A 4 21.52 -20.46 -8.92
N ASP A 5 22.12 -21.30 -9.74
CA ASP A 5 22.25 -21.10 -11.17
C ASP A 5 21.18 -21.86 -11.96
N ASP A 6 20.85 -21.33 -13.14
CA ASP A 6 19.87 -21.91 -14.05
C ASP A 6 20.56 -22.37 -15.34
N TYR A 7 20.70 -23.69 -15.48
CA TYR A 7 21.41 -24.31 -16.60
C TYR A 7 20.47 -24.64 -17.77
N THR A 8 19.16 -24.37 -17.66
CA THR A 8 18.17 -24.73 -18.69
C THR A 8 18.31 -23.95 -20.00
N THR A 9 19.04 -22.82 -19.97
CA THR A 9 19.35 -21.99 -21.14
C THR A 9 20.44 -22.59 -22.03
N TYR A 10 21.15 -23.62 -21.58
CA TYR A 10 22.18 -24.34 -22.34
C TYR A 10 21.71 -25.75 -22.68
N LYS A 11 22.33 -26.38 -23.69
CA LYS A 11 22.00 -27.77 -24.09
C LYS A 11 22.97 -28.79 -23.51
N THR A 12 24.22 -28.40 -23.34
CA THR A 12 25.32 -29.31 -22.97
C THR A 12 26.22 -28.67 -21.92
N MET A 13 26.81 -29.50 -21.08
CA MET A 13 27.93 -29.12 -20.23
C MET A 13 29.14 -29.92 -20.68
N LYS A 14 30.31 -29.27 -20.65
CA LYS A 14 31.59 -29.86 -21.03
C LYS A 14 32.64 -29.60 -19.98
N PHE A 15 33.57 -30.53 -19.83
CA PHE A 15 34.79 -30.39 -19.05
C PHE A 15 35.81 -31.39 -19.55
N TYR A 16 37.08 -31.11 -19.29
CA TYR A 16 38.17 -32.04 -19.52
C TYR A 16 38.46 -32.82 -18.25
N VAL A 17 38.79 -34.08 -18.39
CA VAL A 17 39.21 -34.92 -17.27
C VAL A 17 40.26 -35.93 -17.73
N GLN A 18 41.23 -36.19 -16.86
CA GLN A 18 42.32 -37.13 -17.06
C GLN A 18 42.64 -37.83 -15.74
N CYS A 19 42.95 -39.13 -15.80
CA CYS A 19 43.57 -39.84 -14.70
C CYS A 19 45.09 -39.87 -14.89
N ASN A 20 45.84 -39.08 -14.14
CA ASN A 20 47.30 -39.02 -14.27
C ASN A 20 47.96 -40.28 -13.68
N GLU A 21 47.51 -40.70 -12.48
CA GLU A 21 48.03 -41.85 -11.75
C GLU A 21 46.88 -42.66 -11.12
N GLY A 22 47.03 -43.97 -10.93
CA GLY A 22 46.06 -44.81 -10.22
C GLY A 22 45.14 -45.69 -11.09
N GLY A 23 45.32 -45.69 -12.42
CA GLY A 23 44.62 -46.59 -13.36
C GLY A 23 43.22 -46.11 -13.78
N PRO A 24 42.54 -46.84 -14.70
CA PRO A 24 41.23 -46.42 -15.18
C PRO A 24 40.18 -46.57 -14.08
N LEU A 25 39.85 -45.46 -13.44
CA LEU A 25 38.82 -45.37 -12.43
C LEU A 25 37.51 -44.87 -13.03
N LYS A 26 36.41 -45.26 -12.41
CA LYS A 26 35.08 -44.80 -12.80
C LYS A 26 34.85 -43.44 -12.19
N PHE A 27 34.89 -42.42 -13.02
CA PHE A 27 34.58 -41.06 -12.62
C PHE A 27 33.07 -40.87 -12.52
N TYR A 28 32.66 -40.05 -11.57
CA TYR A 28 31.29 -39.57 -11.50
C TYR A 28 31.22 -38.05 -11.36
N PHE A 29 30.16 -37.50 -11.93
CA PHE A 29 29.79 -36.10 -11.79
C PHE A 29 28.35 -35.98 -11.31
N ARG A 30 28.13 -35.25 -10.23
CA ARG A 30 26.81 -34.94 -9.68
C ARG A 30 26.47 -33.48 -9.86
N ILE A 31 25.23 -33.22 -10.26
CA ILE A 31 24.69 -31.88 -10.44
C ILE A 31 23.28 -31.81 -9.86
N GLY A 32 23.04 -30.86 -8.96
CA GLY A 32 21.75 -30.79 -8.28
C GLY A 32 21.56 -29.58 -7.37
N GLY A 33 20.51 -29.69 -6.54
CA GLY A 33 20.21 -28.70 -5.52
C GLY A 33 21.02 -28.90 -4.24
N ASP A 34 21.34 -30.15 -3.92
CA ASP A 34 22.09 -30.58 -2.73
C ASP A 34 22.67 -31.99 -2.92
N SER A 35 23.37 -32.51 -1.89
CA SER A 35 23.99 -33.84 -1.87
C SER A 35 23.00 -35.01 -1.81
N THR A 36 21.70 -34.76 -1.68
CA THR A 36 20.65 -35.78 -1.65
C THR A 36 19.84 -35.82 -2.94
N THR A 37 19.78 -34.70 -3.67
CA THR A 37 18.93 -34.49 -4.84
C THR A 37 19.75 -33.99 -6.01
N TYR A 38 20.21 -34.93 -6.83
CA TYR A 38 21.14 -34.69 -7.93
C TYR A 38 20.88 -35.60 -9.15
N TYR A 39 21.30 -35.14 -10.32
CA TYR A 39 21.63 -36.00 -11.45
C TYR A 39 23.08 -36.47 -11.31
N GLN A 40 23.36 -37.68 -11.78
CA GLN A 40 24.71 -38.26 -11.77
C GLN A 40 25.06 -38.79 -13.16
N PHE A 41 26.27 -38.46 -13.60
CA PHE A 41 26.91 -39.03 -14.78
C PHE A 41 28.10 -39.89 -14.34
N GLU A 42 28.31 -41.03 -14.99
CA GLU A 42 29.43 -41.93 -14.72
C GLU A 42 30.13 -42.32 -16.02
N GLU A 43 31.47 -42.32 -16.04
CA GLU A 43 32.24 -42.83 -17.17
C GLU A 43 33.62 -43.32 -16.72
N THR A 44 34.15 -44.35 -17.38
CA THR A 44 35.52 -44.82 -17.15
C THR A 44 36.50 -43.92 -17.90
N ILE A 45 37.50 -43.42 -17.18
CA ILE A 45 38.46 -42.43 -17.70
C ILE A 45 39.82 -43.09 -17.95
N SER A 46 40.49 -42.68 -19.02
CA SER A 46 41.84 -43.11 -19.39
C SER A 46 42.92 -42.15 -18.89
N SER A 47 44.18 -42.50 -19.12
CA SER A 47 45.33 -41.67 -18.76
C SER A 47 45.60 -40.49 -19.68
N SER A 48 44.71 -40.20 -20.62
CA SER A 48 44.78 -39.07 -21.55
C SER A 48 43.62 -38.11 -21.31
N TRP A 49 43.85 -36.81 -21.57
CA TRP A 49 42.80 -35.80 -21.51
C TRP A 49 41.63 -36.18 -22.42
N LYS A 50 40.45 -36.29 -21.81
CA LYS A 50 39.19 -36.56 -22.50
C LYS A 50 38.20 -35.43 -22.24
N GLU A 51 37.65 -34.85 -23.30
CA GLU A 51 36.52 -33.92 -23.18
C GLU A 51 35.24 -34.72 -22.96
N ILE A 52 34.65 -34.58 -21.77
CA ILE A 52 33.36 -35.16 -21.45
C ILE A 52 32.28 -34.17 -21.85
N THR A 53 31.28 -34.64 -22.59
CA THR A 53 30.09 -33.86 -22.95
C THR A 53 28.86 -34.49 -22.32
N ILE A 54 28.21 -33.75 -21.42
CA ILE A 54 26.97 -34.16 -20.77
C ILE A 54 25.80 -33.39 -21.43
N PRO A 55 24.96 -34.06 -22.25
CA PRO A 55 23.75 -33.45 -22.77
C PRO A 55 22.70 -33.37 -21.66
N PHE A 56 22.21 -32.17 -21.35
CA PHE A 56 21.18 -31.99 -20.32
C PHE A 56 19.87 -32.68 -20.69
N LYS A 57 19.59 -32.83 -21.99
CA LYS A 57 18.43 -33.60 -22.45
C LYS A 57 18.49 -35.05 -21.97
N ALA A 58 19.67 -35.68 -21.99
CA ALA A 58 19.83 -37.06 -21.52
C ALA A 58 19.49 -37.19 -20.03
N LEU A 59 19.84 -36.18 -19.22
CA LEU A 59 19.47 -36.13 -17.80
C LEU A 59 17.96 -35.98 -17.60
N THR A 60 17.32 -35.07 -18.34
CA THR A 60 15.87 -34.83 -18.22
C THR A 60 15.04 -35.99 -18.77
N ASP A 61 15.51 -36.67 -19.81
CA ASP A 61 14.82 -37.82 -20.43
C ASP A 61 14.72 -38.99 -19.43
N LEU A 62 15.67 -39.15 -18.51
CA LEU A 62 15.59 -40.16 -17.44
C LEU A 62 14.29 -40.05 -16.62
N LYS A 63 13.81 -38.83 -16.37
CA LYS A 63 12.57 -38.59 -15.62
C LYS A 63 11.31 -38.96 -16.38
N LEU A 64 11.39 -39.02 -17.71
CA LEU A 64 10.28 -39.44 -18.57
C LEU A 64 10.22 -40.97 -18.71
N GLU A 65 11.37 -41.62 -18.64
CA GLU A 65 11.50 -43.07 -18.79
C GLU A 65 11.43 -43.84 -17.47
N ALA A 66 11.76 -43.19 -16.35
CA ALA A 66 11.68 -43.79 -15.03
C ALA A 66 10.22 -44.17 -14.69
N PRO A 67 9.99 -45.31 -14.02
CA PRO A 67 8.68 -45.64 -13.44
C PRO A 67 8.19 -44.53 -12.51
N GLU A 68 6.86 -44.32 -12.46
CA GLU A 68 6.25 -43.37 -11.53
C GLU A 68 6.73 -43.66 -10.09
N ASP A 69 7.01 -42.59 -9.33
CA ASP A 69 7.54 -42.60 -7.96
C ASP A 69 8.98 -43.12 -7.74
N SER A 70 9.75 -43.34 -8.81
CA SER A 70 11.18 -43.69 -8.67
C SER A 70 11.98 -42.57 -7.99
N THR A 71 12.58 -42.87 -6.84
CA THR A 71 13.53 -41.97 -6.16
C THR A 71 14.95 -42.12 -6.67
N HIS A 72 15.24 -43.17 -7.43
CA HIS A 72 16.49 -43.35 -8.15
C HIS A 72 16.24 -44.13 -9.44
N TYR A 73 16.84 -43.69 -10.54
CA TYR A 73 16.80 -44.38 -11.81
C TYR A 73 18.11 -44.19 -12.55
N LYS A 74 18.61 -45.25 -13.18
CA LYS A 74 19.87 -45.28 -13.93
C LYS A 74 19.66 -45.92 -15.30
N LYS A 75 20.15 -45.25 -16.34
CA LYS A 75 20.19 -45.77 -17.70
C LYS A 75 21.54 -45.44 -18.34
N GLY A 76 22.31 -46.48 -18.65
CA GLY A 76 23.69 -46.34 -19.12
C GLY A 76 24.52 -45.52 -18.13
N ASN A 77 25.13 -44.45 -18.65
CA ASN A 77 26.03 -43.57 -17.91
C ASN A 77 25.31 -42.47 -17.12
N TYR A 78 23.98 -42.37 -17.18
CA TYR A 78 23.22 -41.30 -16.55
C TYR A 78 22.25 -41.85 -15.49
N SER A 79 22.10 -41.13 -14.39
CA SER A 79 21.13 -41.43 -13.34
C SER A 79 20.61 -40.17 -12.64
N PHE A 80 19.53 -40.31 -11.87
CA PHE A 80 19.07 -39.27 -10.96
C PHE A 80 18.76 -39.84 -9.58
N ARG A 81 18.77 -38.97 -8.57
CA ARG A 81 18.30 -39.26 -7.21
C ARG A 81 17.32 -38.17 -6.76
N ASN A 82 16.17 -38.58 -6.22
CA ASN A 82 15.00 -37.76 -5.90
C ASN A 82 14.48 -36.99 -7.13
N ASN A 83 14.16 -35.70 -7.01
CA ASN A 83 13.68 -34.87 -8.12
C ASN A 83 14.61 -33.66 -8.34
N PRO A 84 15.82 -33.86 -8.91
CA PRO A 84 16.77 -32.78 -9.17
C PRO A 84 16.25 -31.82 -10.23
N SER A 85 16.76 -30.60 -10.33
CA SER A 85 16.29 -29.64 -11.34
C SER A 85 17.41 -28.75 -11.82
N LEU A 86 17.60 -28.71 -13.14
CA LEU A 86 18.57 -27.83 -13.80
C LEU A 86 18.19 -26.34 -13.71
N THR A 87 16.99 -25.99 -13.24
CA THR A 87 16.60 -24.58 -13.02
C THR A 87 17.15 -23.99 -11.72
N ASN A 88 17.67 -24.83 -10.82
CA ASN A 88 18.15 -24.45 -9.50
C ASN A 88 19.34 -25.34 -9.10
N VAL A 89 20.46 -25.16 -9.78
CA VAL A 89 21.72 -25.85 -9.51
C VAL A 89 22.48 -25.08 -8.43
N LYS A 90 22.80 -25.74 -7.33
CA LYS A 90 23.58 -25.19 -6.20
C LYS A 90 24.73 -26.08 -5.79
N TYR A 91 24.73 -27.32 -6.27
CA TYR A 91 25.63 -28.37 -5.84
C TYR A 91 26.19 -29.08 -7.07
N LEU A 92 27.51 -29.07 -7.16
CA LEU A 92 28.29 -29.81 -8.12
C LEU A 92 29.28 -30.66 -7.31
N GLU A 93 29.32 -31.95 -7.57
CA GLU A 93 30.28 -32.86 -6.95
C GLU A 93 30.96 -33.69 -8.03
N LEU A 94 32.28 -33.81 -7.88
CA LEU A 94 33.17 -34.53 -8.77
C LEU A 94 33.88 -35.58 -7.93
N GLY A 95 34.01 -36.80 -8.44
CA GLY A 95 34.75 -37.81 -7.73
C GLY A 95 34.95 -39.07 -8.54
N PHE A 96 35.54 -40.07 -7.91
CA PHE A 96 35.83 -41.37 -8.50
C PHE A 96 35.29 -42.48 -7.61
N ILE A 97 34.87 -43.56 -8.25
CA ILE A 97 34.39 -44.77 -7.61
C ILE A 97 35.49 -45.81 -7.75
N ASN A 98 36.00 -46.29 -6.62
CA ASN A 98 36.82 -47.49 -6.58
C ASN A 98 35.89 -48.70 -6.70
N GLU A 99 35.86 -49.33 -7.87
CA GLU A 99 35.08 -50.56 -8.10
C GLU A 99 35.86 -51.83 -7.68
N GLY A 100 37.14 -51.68 -7.31
CA GLY A 100 38.00 -52.78 -6.85
C GLY A 100 38.01 -52.96 -5.33
N ASN A 101 38.55 -54.09 -4.89
CA ASN A 101 38.71 -54.43 -3.47
C ASN A 101 40.04 -53.96 -2.86
N SER A 102 40.93 -53.40 -3.67
CA SER A 102 42.23 -52.86 -3.24
C SER A 102 42.15 -51.35 -3.09
N ASP A 103 42.89 -50.78 -2.15
CA ASP A 103 43.06 -49.34 -2.04
C ASP A 103 43.68 -48.78 -3.33
N VAL A 104 43.09 -47.71 -3.85
CA VAL A 104 43.57 -47.01 -5.04
C VAL A 104 43.98 -45.59 -4.64
N SER A 105 45.24 -45.26 -4.88
CA SER A 105 45.78 -43.90 -4.80
C SER A 105 46.12 -43.41 -6.19
N GLY A 106 45.90 -42.12 -6.43
CA GLY A 106 46.09 -41.54 -7.76
C GLY A 106 45.87 -40.04 -7.78
N GLU A 107 46.14 -39.46 -8.95
CA GLU A 107 45.96 -38.04 -9.23
C GLU A 107 45.06 -37.89 -10.44
N PHE A 108 44.09 -36.98 -10.36
CA PHE A 108 43.14 -36.70 -11.42
C PHE A 108 43.04 -35.21 -11.65
N TRP A 109 43.03 -34.81 -12.91
CA TRP A 109 42.92 -33.42 -13.30
C TRP A 109 41.58 -33.19 -13.97
N ILE A 110 40.94 -32.07 -13.62
CA ILE A 110 39.68 -31.62 -14.20
C ILE A 110 39.87 -30.17 -14.60
N ASP A 111 39.48 -29.83 -15.81
CA ASP A 111 39.62 -28.47 -16.31
C ASP A 111 38.42 -28.02 -17.14
N GLU A 112 38.25 -26.70 -17.22
CA GLU A 112 37.28 -25.99 -18.05
C GLU A 112 35.83 -26.49 -17.92
N LEU A 113 35.31 -26.56 -16.69
CA LEU A 113 33.88 -26.82 -16.49
C LEU A 113 33.05 -25.67 -17.07
N ARG A 114 32.39 -25.94 -18.20
CA ARG A 114 31.69 -24.92 -18.98
C ARG A 114 30.33 -25.38 -19.48
N LEU A 115 29.40 -24.45 -19.50
CA LEU A 115 28.12 -24.61 -20.19
C LEU A 115 28.31 -24.24 -21.66
N THR A 116 27.81 -25.09 -22.56
CA THR A 116 27.98 -24.93 -24.01
C THR A 116 26.65 -25.07 -24.73
N SER A 117 26.65 -24.68 -26.00
CA SER A 117 25.46 -24.78 -26.86
C SER A 117 24.25 -24.05 -26.27
N PRO A 118 24.29 -22.71 -26.13
CA PRO A 118 23.14 -21.95 -25.66
C PRO A 118 21.92 -22.24 -26.54
N ARG A 119 20.74 -22.36 -25.94
CA ARG A 119 19.48 -22.52 -26.65
C ARG A 119 19.19 -21.23 -27.42
N ARG A 120 18.97 -21.37 -28.73
CA ARG A 120 18.65 -20.27 -29.66
C ARG A 120 17.25 -20.50 -30.23
N ASP A 121 16.30 -20.77 -29.33
CA ASP A 121 14.90 -20.97 -29.69
C ASP A 121 14.30 -19.62 -30.10
N LYS A 122 13.48 -19.58 -31.16
CA LYS A 122 12.85 -18.34 -31.63
C LYS A 122 11.69 -17.99 -30.70
N GLY A 123 11.67 -16.76 -30.19
CA GLY A 123 10.55 -16.23 -29.42
C GLY A 123 10.04 -14.92 -30.00
N MET A 124 8.74 -14.69 -29.89
CA MET A 124 8.09 -13.49 -30.41
C MET A 124 7.23 -12.83 -29.33
N LYS A 125 7.15 -11.50 -29.37
CA LYS A 125 6.18 -10.72 -28.60
C LYS A 125 5.35 -9.87 -29.55
N MET A 126 4.04 -10.06 -29.50
CA MET A 126 3.06 -9.28 -30.25
C MET A 126 2.20 -8.49 -29.27
N ASN A 127 1.98 -7.21 -29.55
CA ASN A 127 1.05 -6.37 -28.80
C ASN A 127 0.15 -5.64 -29.79
N ILE A 128 -1.14 -5.66 -29.53
CA ILE A 128 -2.15 -4.94 -30.29
C ILE A 128 -2.97 -4.14 -29.28
N SER A 129 -3.19 -2.87 -29.54
CA SER A 129 -4.06 -2.02 -28.74
C SER A 129 -4.90 -1.12 -29.64
N GLY A 130 -6.07 -0.75 -29.14
CA GLY A 130 -6.98 0.15 -29.84
C GLY A 130 -7.85 0.90 -28.85
N GLU A 131 -8.25 2.11 -29.26
CA GLU A 131 -9.19 2.92 -28.52
C GLU A 131 -10.22 3.53 -29.49
N LEU A 132 -11.49 3.44 -29.11
CA LEU A 132 -12.61 4.03 -29.80
C LEU A 132 -13.32 5.01 -28.87
N ARG A 133 -13.39 6.28 -29.27
CA ARG A 133 -14.16 7.32 -28.57
C ARG A 133 -15.29 7.78 -29.46
N ILE A 134 -16.53 7.67 -28.98
CA ILE A 134 -17.73 8.16 -29.66
C ILE A 134 -18.24 9.39 -28.90
N ALA A 135 -17.83 10.57 -29.39
CA ALA A 135 -18.14 11.87 -28.79
C ALA A 135 -17.91 11.87 -27.27
N ASP A 136 -18.87 12.40 -26.50
CA ASP A 136 -18.84 12.40 -25.03
C ASP A 136 -19.60 11.20 -24.40
N PHE A 137 -20.05 10.22 -25.20
CA PHE A 137 -20.98 9.20 -24.74
C PHE A 137 -20.31 7.87 -24.40
N LEU A 138 -19.42 7.38 -25.26
CA LEU A 138 -18.82 6.05 -25.13
C LEU A 138 -17.31 6.12 -25.36
N THR A 139 -16.54 5.49 -24.48
CA THR A 139 -15.11 5.22 -24.66
C THR A 139 -14.86 3.74 -24.47
N LEU A 140 -14.31 3.08 -25.49
CA LEU A 140 -13.89 1.68 -25.45
C LEU A 140 -12.39 1.62 -25.70
N SER A 141 -11.65 0.91 -24.85
CA SER A 141 -10.24 0.62 -25.05
C SER A 141 -9.99 -0.87 -24.87
N GLY A 142 -9.08 -1.41 -25.66
CA GLY A 142 -8.73 -2.81 -25.62
C GLY A 142 -7.26 -3.01 -25.95
N SER A 143 -6.66 -4.02 -25.33
CA SER A 143 -5.34 -4.50 -25.70
C SER A 143 -5.27 -6.01 -25.59
N ALA A 144 -4.44 -6.60 -26.45
CA ALA A 144 -4.09 -7.99 -26.42
C ALA A 144 -2.58 -8.11 -26.63
N SER A 145 -1.93 -8.95 -25.84
CA SER A 145 -0.52 -9.26 -26.03
C SER A 145 -0.28 -10.75 -25.93
N ARG A 146 0.65 -11.23 -26.75
CA ARG A 146 1.17 -12.59 -26.70
C ARG A 146 2.68 -12.53 -26.60
N THR A 147 3.24 -13.16 -25.59
CA THR A 147 4.67 -13.27 -25.38
C THR A 147 5.02 -14.74 -25.29
N ASP A 148 5.87 -15.21 -26.19
CA ASP A 148 6.36 -16.59 -26.13
C ASP A 148 7.45 -16.72 -25.05
N ALA A 149 7.62 -17.91 -24.50
CA ALA A 149 8.60 -18.20 -23.44
C ALA A 149 10.01 -17.79 -23.89
N ASP A 150 10.38 -18.11 -25.13
CA ASP A 150 11.71 -17.85 -25.67
C ASP A 150 11.96 -16.39 -26.08
N PHE A 151 11.00 -15.48 -25.85
CA PHE A 151 11.21 -14.05 -26.10
C PHE A 151 12.10 -13.43 -25.03
N GLN A 152 13.16 -12.74 -25.47
CA GLN A 152 14.12 -12.06 -24.61
C GLN A 152 14.33 -10.61 -25.08
N GLN A 153 14.25 -9.65 -24.15
CA GLN A 153 14.62 -8.26 -24.42
C GLN A 153 16.13 -8.08 -24.28
N LEU A 154 16.71 -7.09 -24.97
CA LEU A 154 18.16 -6.83 -25.00
C LEU A 154 18.79 -6.62 -23.61
N ASN A 155 18.01 -6.15 -22.63
CA ASN A 155 18.42 -5.86 -21.25
C ASN A 155 18.05 -6.95 -20.24
N MET A 156 17.45 -8.07 -20.67
CA MET A 156 16.99 -9.13 -19.77
C MET A 156 18.03 -10.23 -19.62
N ASN A 157 18.41 -10.51 -18.37
CA ASN A 157 19.32 -11.60 -18.02
C ASN A 157 18.61 -12.95 -17.84
N LYS A 158 17.27 -12.99 -17.97
CA LYS A 158 16.46 -14.21 -17.81
C LYS A 158 15.34 -14.26 -18.83
N VAL A 159 15.15 -15.43 -19.42
CA VAL A 159 14.11 -15.74 -20.41
C VAL A 159 12.77 -16.02 -19.71
N ALA A 160 11.65 -15.65 -20.33
CA ALA A 160 10.33 -15.97 -19.79
C ALA A 160 10.13 -17.49 -19.78
N LYS A 161 9.59 -18.07 -18.70
CA LYS A 161 9.45 -19.54 -18.58
C LYS A 161 8.11 -20.09 -19.08
N SER A 162 7.29 -19.24 -19.69
CA SER A 162 5.92 -19.55 -20.11
C SER A 162 5.50 -18.72 -21.31
N ASN A 163 4.69 -19.30 -22.19
CA ASN A 163 3.94 -18.56 -23.20
C ASN A 163 2.76 -17.86 -22.51
N VAL A 164 2.73 -16.53 -22.54
CA VAL A 164 1.70 -15.73 -21.87
C VAL A 164 0.85 -15.00 -22.90
N THR A 165 -0.46 -15.11 -22.74
CA THR A 165 -1.43 -14.33 -23.52
C THR A 165 -2.29 -13.49 -22.59
N ASP A 166 -2.22 -12.18 -22.75
CA ASP A 166 -2.97 -11.20 -21.97
C ASP A 166 -4.03 -10.54 -22.84
N TYR A 167 -5.20 -10.34 -22.25
CA TYR A 167 -6.30 -9.60 -22.82
C TYR A 167 -6.78 -8.57 -21.81
N HIS A 168 -6.98 -7.35 -22.25
CA HIS A 168 -7.57 -6.28 -21.45
C HIS A 168 -8.61 -5.54 -22.29
N TYR A 169 -9.75 -5.23 -21.68
CA TYR A 169 -10.79 -4.43 -22.29
C TYR A 169 -11.43 -3.55 -21.22
N THR A 170 -11.64 -2.28 -21.56
CA THR A 170 -12.32 -1.31 -20.71
C THR A 170 -13.33 -0.52 -21.53
N GLY A 171 -14.54 -0.39 -21.03
CA GLY A 171 -15.60 0.42 -21.63
C GLY A 171 -16.20 1.36 -20.60
N THR A 172 -16.41 2.62 -20.98
CA THR A 172 -17.06 3.64 -20.17
C THR A 172 -18.17 4.31 -20.96
N ILE A 173 -19.38 4.32 -20.40
CA ILE A 173 -20.59 4.94 -20.95
C ILE A 173 -21.00 6.10 -20.05
N ALA A 174 -21.20 7.29 -20.61
CA ALA A 174 -21.74 8.46 -19.92
C ALA A 174 -23.28 8.45 -19.97
N LEU A 175 -23.93 7.65 -19.11
CA LEU A 175 -25.39 7.57 -19.02
C LEU A 175 -26.06 8.92 -18.69
N GLY A 176 -25.33 9.85 -18.08
CA GLY A 176 -25.79 11.21 -17.82
C GLY A 176 -26.21 11.98 -19.08
N LYS A 177 -25.63 11.64 -20.25
CA LYS A 177 -25.95 12.27 -21.54
C LYS A 177 -27.30 11.84 -22.11
N LEU A 178 -27.94 10.79 -21.57
CA LEU A 178 -29.31 10.37 -21.94
C LEU A 178 -30.39 11.27 -21.33
N PHE A 179 -30.02 12.10 -20.35
CA PHE A 179 -30.93 13.04 -19.68
C PHE A 179 -30.79 14.46 -20.26
N PRO A 180 -31.80 15.33 -20.07
CA PRO A 180 -31.71 16.73 -20.49
C PRO A 180 -30.47 17.42 -19.91
N LYS A 181 -29.74 18.18 -20.75
CA LYS A 181 -28.52 18.91 -20.34
C LYS A 181 -28.74 19.82 -19.11
N LEU A 182 -29.94 20.38 -18.97
CA LEU A 182 -30.35 21.23 -17.84
C LEU A 182 -30.22 20.53 -16.47
N TRP A 183 -30.38 19.21 -16.41
CA TRP A 183 -30.28 18.45 -15.16
C TRP A 183 -28.84 18.28 -14.69
N GLY A 184 -27.86 18.40 -15.59
CA GLY A 184 -26.43 18.34 -15.27
C GLY A 184 -25.99 17.06 -14.56
N PHE A 185 -26.67 15.94 -14.80
CA PHE A 185 -26.32 14.65 -14.23
C PHE A 185 -25.07 14.08 -14.90
N ASN A 186 -24.14 13.61 -14.07
CA ASN A 186 -22.95 12.90 -14.48
C ASN A 186 -22.99 11.48 -13.92
N ILE A 187 -23.30 10.54 -14.80
CA ILE A 187 -23.51 9.12 -14.47
C ILE A 187 -22.59 8.26 -15.33
N PRO A 188 -21.30 8.11 -14.98
CA PRO A 188 -20.40 7.21 -15.69
C PRO A 188 -20.65 5.77 -15.27
N LEU A 189 -20.91 4.89 -16.24
CA LEU A 189 -20.90 3.43 -16.10
C LEU A 189 -19.63 2.89 -16.73
N SER A 190 -18.80 2.22 -15.96
CA SER A 190 -17.54 1.63 -16.41
C SER A 190 -17.52 0.12 -16.21
N HIS A 191 -16.97 -0.58 -17.18
CA HIS A 191 -16.74 -2.02 -17.16
C HIS A 191 -15.34 -2.30 -17.66
N SER A 192 -14.52 -2.95 -16.85
CA SER A 192 -13.16 -3.36 -17.21
C SER A 192 -12.99 -4.85 -16.95
N LYS A 193 -12.31 -5.54 -17.86
CA LYS A 193 -11.98 -6.96 -17.74
C LYS A 193 -10.56 -7.19 -18.21
N SER A 194 -9.80 -7.95 -17.42
CA SER A 194 -8.50 -8.46 -17.82
C SER A 194 -8.45 -9.98 -17.66
N LYS A 195 -7.67 -10.64 -18.50
CA LYS A 195 -7.41 -12.08 -18.43
C LYS A 195 -6.01 -12.36 -18.90
N SER A 196 -5.25 -13.12 -18.12
CA SER A 196 -3.94 -13.64 -18.49
C SER A 196 -4.00 -15.16 -18.49
N VAL A 197 -3.44 -15.78 -19.52
CA VAL A 197 -3.30 -17.23 -19.64
C VAL A 197 -1.84 -17.55 -19.92
N GLY A 198 -1.21 -18.31 -19.01
CA GLY A 198 0.16 -18.76 -19.12
C GLY A 198 0.24 -20.26 -19.37
N TYR A 199 1.00 -20.68 -20.37
CA TYR A 199 1.36 -22.07 -20.61
C TYR A 199 2.84 -22.26 -20.28
N PRO A 200 3.19 -22.96 -19.20
CA PRO A 200 4.58 -23.13 -18.81
C PRO A 200 5.35 -24.00 -19.82
N LYS A 201 6.60 -23.64 -20.09
CA LYS A 201 7.51 -24.45 -20.94
C LYS A 201 8.04 -25.67 -20.18
N TYR A 202 8.21 -25.55 -18.87
CA TYR A 202 8.74 -26.58 -17.98
C TYR A 202 7.68 -27.02 -16.96
N LYS A 203 7.71 -28.30 -16.59
CA LYS A 203 6.89 -28.85 -15.50
C LYS A 203 7.14 -28.07 -14.20
N THR A 204 6.08 -27.77 -13.47
CA THR A 204 6.13 -27.01 -12.23
C THR A 204 7.06 -27.69 -11.22
N GLY A 205 8.13 -27.00 -10.82
CA GLY A 205 9.13 -27.56 -9.90
C GLY A 205 10.09 -28.59 -10.52
N SER A 206 10.17 -28.65 -11.85
CA SER A 206 11.06 -29.54 -12.59
C SER A 206 11.66 -28.83 -13.82
N ASP A 207 12.54 -29.53 -14.51
CA ASP A 207 13.28 -29.11 -15.70
C ASP A 207 12.84 -29.88 -16.97
N VAL A 208 11.82 -30.72 -16.84
CA VAL A 208 11.19 -31.43 -17.96
C VAL A 208 10.41 -30.45 -18.81
N ILE A 209 10.69 -30.42 -20.11
CA ILE A 209 9.95 -29.63 -21.10
C ILE A 209 8.59 -30.29 -21.33
N LEU A 210 7.53 -29.49 -21.21
CA LEU A 210 6.17 -29.97 -21.41
C LEU A 210 5.79 -29.98 -22.90
N ASP A 211 5.06 -31.01 -23.31
CA ASP A 211 4.32 -30.96 -24.56
C ASP A 211 3.11 -30.00 -24.44
N SER A 212 2.42 -29.76 -25.56
CA SER A 212 1.28 -28.84 -25.57
C SER A 212 0.09 -29.27 -24.71
N GLU A 213 -0.13 -30.58 -24.51
CA GLU A 213 -1.23 -31.10 -23.70
C GLU A 213 -0.90 -31.06 -22.22
N GLN A 214 0.34 -31.41 -21.85
CA GLN A 214 0.86 -31.28 -20.50
C GLN A 214 0.91 -29.80 -20.08
N ALA A 215 1.35 -28.90 -20.96
CA ALA A 215 1.36 -27.46 -20.70
C ALA A 215 -0.06 -26.89 -20.51
N LYS A 216 -1.08 -27.46 -21.19
CA LYS A 216 -2.49 -27.11 -20.95
C LYS A 216 -2.96 -27.57 -19.58
N LYS A 217 -2.54 -28.75 -19.11
CA LYS A 217 -2.86 -29.25 -17.76
C LYS A 217 -2.23 -28.40 -16.67
N GLU A 218 -1.01 -27.91 -16.89
CA GLU A 218 -0.28 -27.04 -15.96
C GLU A 218 -0.47 -25.53 -16.22
N ARG A 219 -1.47 -25.16 -17.03
CA ARG A 219 -1.70 -23.74 -17.35
C ARG A 219 -1.99 -22.92 -16.10
N SER A 220 -1.50 -21.69 -16.09
CA SER A 220 -1.96 -20.65 -15.18
C SER A 220 -3.00 -19.77 -15.86
N THR A 221 -4.03 -19.37 -15.13
CA THR A 221 -5.04 -18.43 -15.62
C THR A 221 -5.39 -17.47 -14.52
N SER A 222 -5.28 -16.18 -14.80
CA SER A 222 -5.77 -15.13 -13.91
C SER A 222 -6.70 -14.21 -14.65
N GLY A 223 -7.59 -13.56 -13.93
CA GLY A 223 -8.46 -12.55 -14.51
C GLY A 223 -9.06 -11.64 -13.47
N SER A 224 -9.39 -10.43 -13.89
CA SER A 224 -10.12 -9.46 -13.10
C SER A 224 -11.28 -8.87 -13.90
N ARG A 225 -12.35 -8.52 -13.20
CA ARG A 225 -13.51 -7.79 -13.72
C ARG A 225 -13.87 -6.71 -12.72
N THR A 226 -13.97 -5.48 -13.21
CA THR A 226 -14.38 -4.31 -12.43
C THR A 226 -15.59 -3.70 -13.10
N GLU A 227 -16.64 -3.50 -12.32
CA GLU A 227 -17.84 -2.80 -12.72
C GLU A 227 -18.00 -1.64 -11.76
N ALA A 228 -18.15 -0.43 -12.27
CA ALA A 228 -18.39 0.72 -11.42
C ALA A 228 -19.38 1.68 -12.06
N ILE A 229 -20.29 2.19 -11.24
CA ILE A 229 -21.25 3.23 -11.60
C ILE A 229 -21.12 4.39 -10.62
N GLY A 230 -21.04 5.59 -11.16
CA GLY A 230 -21.06 6.84 -10.40
C GLY A 230 -22.35 7.61 -10.65
N PHE A 231 -22.75 8.42 -9.68
CA PHE A 231 -23.75 9.46 -9.81
C PHE A 231 -23.21 10.72 -9.15
N SER A 232 -23.29 11.83 -9.87
CA SER A 232 -23.04 13.16 -9.34
C SER A 232 -23.81 14.17 -10.16
N LYS A 233 -24.01 15.36 -9.60
CA LYS A 233 -24.61 16.48 -10.33
C LYS A 233 -23.61 17.63 -10.42
N VAL A 234 -23.44 18.15 -11.63
CA VAL A 234 -22.43 19.18 -11.94
C VAL A 234 -23.07 20.58 -12.02
N SER A 235 -24.36 20.66 -12.36
CA SER A 235 -25.08 21.94 -12.44
C SER A 235 -25.72 22.32 -11.11
N LYS A 236 -25.81 23.63 -10.86
CA LYS A 236 -26.57 24.19 -9.74
C LYS A 236 -28.07 24.15 -10.06
N SER A 237 -28.88 23.64 -9.14
CA SER A 237 -30.34 23.70 -9.24
C SER A 237 -30.88 25.11 -9.13
N THR A 238 -31.96 25.39 -9.83
CA THR A 238 -32.79 26.59 -9.63
C THR A 238 -33.64 26.48 -8.36
N ASN A 239 -34.25 25.32 -8.11
CA ASN A 239 -35.05 25.07 -6.91
C ASN A 239 -34.16 24.89 -5.67
N LEU A 240 -34.52 25.58 -4.58
CA LEU A 240 -33.79 25.53 -3.30
C LEU A 240 -33.71 24.11 -2.72
N LEU A 241 -34.80 23.35 -2.78
CA LEU A 241 -34.85 21.98 -2.25
C LEU A 241 -33.88 21.05 -2.98
N SER A 242 -33.85 21.09 -4.33
CA SER A 242 -32.88 20.28 -5.09
C SER A 242 -31.45 20.78 -4.93
N HIS A 243 -31.25 22.08 -4.70
CA HIS A 243 -29.92 22.64 -4.39
C HIS A 243 -29.35 22.10 -3.08
N ILE A 244 -30.21 21.89 -2.08
CA ILE A 244 -29.81 21.35 -0.79
C ILE A 244 -29.71 19.83 -0.86
N LEU A 245 -30.69 19.13 -1.43
CA LEU A 245 -30.79 17.67 -1.31
C LEU A 245 -30.01 16.88 -2.37
N ILE A 246 -29.81 17.42 -3.57
CA ILE A 246 -29.32 16.65 -4.73
C ILE A 246 -27.95 17.15 -5.20
N ASP A 247 -27.77 18.46 -5.39
CA ASP A 247 -26.51 19.02 -5.90
C ASP A 247 -25.26 18.57 -5.10
N PRO A 248 -25.32 18.45 -3.75
CA PRO A 248 -24.16 18.05 -2.94
C PRO A 248 -23.85 16.55 -2.94
N VAL A 249 -24.74 15.73 -3.52
CA VAL A 249 -24.69 14.26 -3.41
C VAL A 249 -23.82 13.66 -4.50
N LYS A 250 -22.92 12.76 -4.09
CA LYS A 250 -22.16 11.88 -4.98
C LYS A 250 -22.30 10.43 -4.51
N ILE A 251 -22.57 9.51 -5.42
CA ILE A 251 -22.70 8.09 -5.11
C ILE A 251 -21.80 7.31 -6.06
N ASN A 252 -21.02 6.37 -5.54
CA ASN A 252 -20.21 5.46 -6.35
C ASN A 252 -20.43 4.05 -5.85
N ALA A 253 -20.77 3.14 -6.76
CA ALA A 253 -20.85 1.71 -6.49
C ALA A 253 -19.86 0.98 -7.38
N SER A 254 -19.13 0.01 -6.81
CA SER A 254 -18.21 -0.84 -7.55
C SER A 254 -18.30 -2.31 -7.14
N ASN A 255 -18.05 -3.18 -8.09
CA ASN A 255 -17.93 -4.62 -7.91
C ASN A 255 -16.68 -5.09 -8.66
N ASN A 256 -15.70 -5.54 -7.89
CA ASN A 256 -14.43 -6.03 -8.38
C ASN A 256 -14.35 -7.53 -8.06
N SER A 257 -14.22 -8.36 -9.08
CA SER A 257 -14.01 -9.79 -8.94
C SER A 257 -12.72 -10.18 -9.62
N SER A 258 -11.85 -10.89 -8.91
CA SER A 258 -10.65 -11.49 -9.49
C SER A 258 -10.60 -12.97 -9.16
N TYR A 259 -9.91 -13.70 -10.04
CA TYR A 259 -9.62 -15.10 -9.84
C TYR A 259 -8.21 -15.39 -10.34
N SER A 260 -7.59 -16.40 -9.74
CA SER A 260 -6.30 -16.91 -10.14
C SER A 260 -6.31 -18.41 -10.00
N GLN A 261 -5.82 -19.12 -11.00
CA GLN A 261 -5.68 -20.55 -11.01
C GLN A 261 -4.27 -20.87 -11.49
N THR A 262 -3.55 -21.62 -10.68
CA THR A 262 -2.23 -22.17 -10.97
C THR A 262 -2.28 -23.69 -10.77
N PRO A 263 -1.26 -24.45 -11.18
CA PRO A 263 -1.21 -25.89 -10.92
C PRO A 263 -1.33 -26.26 -9.44
N THR A 264 -0.91 -25.36 -8.55
CA THR A 264 -0.83 -25.62 -7.10
C THR A 264 -1.90 -24.89 -6.29
N SER A 265 -2.58 -23.88 -6.85
CA SER A 265 -3.53 -23.07 -6.09
C SER A 265 -4.65 -22.50 -6.95
N MET A 266 -5.82 -22.30 -6.35
CA MET A 266 -6.94 -21.59 -6.95
C MET A 266 -7.46 -20.55 -5.97
N ASP A 267 -7.57 -19.31 -6.39
CA ASP A 267 -8.04 -18.17 -5.61
C ASP A 267 -9.18 -17.46 -6.31
N SER A 268 -10.11 -16.94 -5.52
CA SER A 268 -11.25 -16.16 -5.97
C SER A 268 -11.53 -15.08 -4.94
N ILE A 269 -11.44 -13.83 -5.38
CA ILE A 269 -11.61 -12.65 -4.54
C ILE A 269 -12.73 -11.79 -5.13
N LYS A 270 -13.61 -11.28 -4.27
CA LYS A 270 -14.68 -10.35 -4.64
C LYS A 270 -14.73 -9.20 -3.64
N HIS A 271 -14.56 -7.99 -4.14
CA HIS A 271 -14.74 -6.75 -3.40
C HIS A 271 -15.96 -6.01 -3.95
N ARG A 272 -16.91 -5.70 -3.08
CA ARG A 272 -18.03 -4.82 -3.41
C ARG A 272 -17.94 -3.58 -2.56
N SER A 273 -18.10 -2.42 -3.16
CA SER A 273 -18.11 -1.15 -2.45
C SER A 273 -19.26 -0.27 -2.91
N ILE A 274 -19.91 0.42 -1.97
CA ILE A 274 -20.89 1.46 -2.26
C ILE A 274 -20.53 2.63 -1.35
N THR A 275 -20.31 3.79 -1.91
CA THR A 275 -19.96 5.01 -1.17
C THR A 275 -20.90 6.12 -1.59
N GLY A 276 -21.49 6.81 -0.61
CA GLY A 276 -22.27 8.01 -0.80
C GLY A 276 -21.62 9.15 -0.02
N SER A 277 -21.50 10.32 -0.61
CA SER A 277 -21.05 11.53 0.06
C SER A 277 -22.00 12.69 -0.22
N TYR A 278 -22.10 13.56 0.77
CA TYR A 278 -22.89 14.78 0.76
C TYR A 278 -21.98 15.90 1.26
N SER A 279 -21.72 16.91 0.43
CA SER A 279 -20.84 18.03 0.79
C SER A 279 -21.47 19.36 0.42
N PHE A 280 -22.05 20.02 1.42
CA PHE A 280 -22.83 21.24 1.25
C PHE A 280 -22.14 22.43 1.92
N SER A 281 -22.07 23.55 1.18
CA SER A 281 -21.50 24.81 1.65
C SER A 281 -22.57 25.90 1.55
N PRO A 282 -23.22 26.27 2.67
CA PRO A 282 -24.24 27.31 2.69
C PRO A 282 -23.67 28.66 2.24
N GLY A 283 -24.16 29.21 1.13
CA GLY A 283 -23.77 30.53 0.61
C GLY A 283 -24.49 31.71 1.28
N ILE A 284 -24.71 31.65 2.59
CA ILE A 284 -25.51 32.64 3.33
C ILE A 284 -24.62 33.83 3.72
N LYS A 285 -25.10 35.05 3.44
CA LYS A 285 -24.38 36.29 3.80
C LYS A 285 -24.30 36.45 5.33
N PRO A 286 -23.21 37.02 5.87
CA PRO A 286 -23.09 37.25 7.30
C PRO A 286 -24.12 38.27 7.79
N LEU A 287 -24.54 38.12 9.05
CA LEU A 287 -25.27 39.15 9.78
C LEU A 287 -24.26 40.21 10.23
N LYS A 288 -24.51 41.47 9.86
CA LYS A 288 -23.71 42.61 10.33
C LYS A 288 -24.19 42.98 11.73
N LEU A 289 -23.41 42.65 12.75
CA LEU A 289 -23.68 43.08 14.12
C LEU A 289 -22.99 44.44 14.36
N LEU A 290 -23.78 45.47 14.67
CA LEU A 290 -23.33 46.83 15.01
C LEU A 290 -22.40 47.49 13.96
N ASN A 291 -22.49 47.09 12.68
CA ASN A 291 -21.56 47.48 11.60
C ASN A 291 -20.06 47.22 11.85
N LEU A 292 -19.71 46.57 12.95
CA LEU A 292 -18.33 46.35 13.40
C LEU A 292 -17.86 44.92 13.09
N PHE A 293 -18.76 43.92 13.17
CA PHE A 293 -18.39 42.52 12.97
C PHE A 293 -19.38 41.76 12.10
N ASN A 294 -18.84 40.91 11.23
CA ASN A 294 -19.60 39.97 10.41
C ASN A 294 -19.74 38.65 11.20
N PHE A 295 -20.95 38.33 11.61
CA PHE A 295 -21.28 37.07 12.27
C PHE A 295 -21.89 36.07 11.29
N TYR A 296 -21.28 34.90 11.17
CA TYR A 296 -21.73 33.80 10.30
C TYR A 296 -22.42 32.74 11.15
N TYR A 297 -23.76 32.71 11.14
CA TYR A 297 -24.53 31.77 11.96
C TYR A 297 -24.41 30.29 11.50
N PHE A 298 -24.23 30.06 10.19
CA PHE A 298 -24.12 28.71 9.63
C PHE A 298 -22.66 28.26 9.45
N PRO A 299 -22.39 26.94 9.51
CA PRO A 299 -21.10 26.39 9.10
C PRO A 299 -20.76 26.78 7.67
N ARG A 300 -19.47 27.01 7.39
CA ARG A 300 -18.99 27.28 6.03
C ARG A 300 -19.17 26.08 5.12
N SER A 301 -19.00 24.89 5.67
CA SER A 301 -19.25 23.63 4.96
C SER A 301 -19.57 22.51 5.94
N PHE A 302 -20.49 21.65 5.52
CA PHE A 302 -20.81 20.38 6.18
C PHE A 302 -20.61 19.25 5.17
N GLY A 303 -19.90 18.22 5.59
CA GLY A 303 -19.67 17.01 4.83
C GLY A 303 -20.12 15.78 5.60
N THR A 304 -20.76 14.84 4.93
CA THR A 304 -20.92 13.48 5.45
C THR A 304 -20.74 12.46 4.34
N SER A 305 -20.17 11.32 4.66
CA SER A 305 -20.11 10.19 3.74
C SER A 305 -20.36 8.89 4.46
N ALA A 306 -21.00 7.95 3.77
CA ALA A 306 -21.20 6.58 4.21
C ALA A 306 -20.65 5.63 3.15
N GLY A 307 -19.98 4.57 3.56
CA GLY A 307 -19.34 3.61 2.69
C GLY A 307 -19.58 2.18 3.17
N TYR A 308 -20.25 1.36 2.36
CA TYR A 308 -20.34 -0.07 2.59
C TYR A 308 -19.25 -0.79 1.79
N LYS A 309 -18.52 -1.70 2.44
CA LYS A 309 -17.52 -2.57 1.81
C LYS A 309 -17.80 -4.02 2.16
N ARG A 310 -17.80 -4.91 1.18
CA ARG A 310 -17.87 -6.36 1.36
C ARG A 310 -16.69 -7.01 0.68
N ASN A 311 -15.84 -7.65 1.48
CA ASN A 311 -14.67 -8.38 1.05
C ASN A 311 -14.96 -9.87 1.18
N TRP A 312 -14.79 -10.61 0.10
CA TRP A 312 -14.93 -12.06 0.09
C TRP A 312 -13.70 -12.64 -0.58
N SER A 313 -13.07 -13.63 0.04
CA SER A 313 -11.96 -14.36 -0.56
C SER A 313 -12.07 -15.86 -0.28
N ARG A 314 -11.64 -16.66 -1.24
CA ARG A 314 -11.65 -18.11 -1.15
C ARG A 314 -10.44 -18.69 -1.86
N ARG A 315 -9.61 -19.43 -1.11
CA ARG A 315 -8.39 -20.05 -1.62
C ARG A 315 -8.41 -21.56 -1.43
N TYR A 316 -8.01 -22.27 -2.46
CA TYR A 316 -7.74 -23.70 -2.47
C TYR A 316 -6.27 -23.95 -2.81
N THR A 317 -5.74 -25.02 -2.25
CA THR A 317 -4.40 -25.53 -2.56
C THR A 317 -4.52 -26.98 -3.02
N SER A 318 -3.74 -27.36 -4.02
CA SER A 318 -3.70 -28.73 -4.52
C SER A 318 -3.06 -29.67 -3.49
N GLN A 319 -3.65 -30.86 -3.33
CA GLN A 319 -3.15 -31.99 -2.53
C GLN A 319 -3.26 -33.28 -3.35
N ALA A 320 -2.60 -34.35 -2.90
CA ALA A 320 -2.58 -35.64 -3.59
C ALA A 320 -3.97 -36.21 -3.91
N THR A 321 -4.98 -35.94 -3.07
CA THR A 321 -6.35 -36.44 -3.22
C THR A 321 -7.33 -35.42 -3.80
N GLY A 322 -6.87 -34.22 -4.19
CA GLY A 322 -7.70 -33.16 -4.77
C GLY A 322 -7.45 -31.77 -4.20
N TRP A 323 -8.42 -30.87 -4.37
CA TRP A 323 -8.30 -29.48 -3.93
C TRP A 323 -8.78 -29.30 -2.48
N LYS A 324 -7.90 -28.86 -1.59
CA LYS A 324 -8.25 -28.52 -0.20
C LYS A 324 -8.51 -27.03 -0.05
N LEU A 325 -9.65 -26.67 0.55
CA LEU A 325 -9.94 -25.29 0.93
C LEU A 325 -9.00 -24.87 2.07
N THR A 326 -8.21 -23.83 1.85
CA THR A 326 -7.24 -23.30 2.84
C THR A 326 -7.66 -21.97 3.43
N THR A 327 -8.46 -21.19 2.71
CA THR A 327 -8.92 -19.89 3.20
C THR A 327 -10.33 -19.61 2.73
N HIS A 328 -11.18 -19.14 3.64
CA HIS A 328 -12.49 -18.59 3.34
C HIS A 328 -12.75 -17.41 4.26
N ASN A 329 -12.77 -16.20 3.71
CA ASN A 329 -13.05 -14.99 4.46
C ASN A 329 -14.24 -14.26 3.85
N LEU A 330 -15.13 -13.80 4.71
CA LEU A 330 -16.18 -12.84 4.38
C LEU A 330 -16.14 -11.76 5.46
N LYS A 331 -15.88 -10.52 5.03
CA LYS A 331 -15.86 -9.36 5.90
C LYS A 331 -16.69 -8.21 5.33
N ARG A 332 -17.50 -7.59 6.16
CA ARG A 332 -18.39 -6.48 5.81
C ARG A 332 -18.12 -5.30 6.72
N TYR A 333 -17.84 -4.15 6.13
CA TYR A 333 -17.55 -2.93 6.85
C TYR A 333 -18.49 -1.80 6.43
N LEU A 334 -18.84 -0.96 7.40
CA LEU A 334 -19.52 0.31 7.18
C LEU A 334 -18.60 1.43 7.67
N THR A 335 -18.19 2.30 6.76
CA THR A 335 -17.42 3.50 7.06
C THR A 335 -18.37 4.69 7.09
N ILE A 336 -18.27 5.54 8.11
CA ILE A 336 -19.04 6.78 8.21
C ILE A 336 -18.05 7.90 8.51
N SER A 337 -18.07 8.94 7.71
CA SER A 337 -17.27 10.15 7.94
C SER A 337 -18.20 11.35 8.04
N LYS A 338 -17.91 12.26 8.98
CA LYS A 338 -18.61 13.54 9.13
C LYS A 338 -17.56 14.63 9.26
N SER A 339 -17.79 15.78 8.65
CA SER A 339 -16.90 16.92 8.74
C SER A 339 -17.69 18.23 8.79
N ILE A 340 -17.22 19.15 9.63
CA ILE A 340 -17.83 20.47 9.80
C ILE A 340 -16.73 21.51 9.85
N LYS A 341 -16.86 22.55 9.04
CA LYS A 341 -16.03 23.75 9.11
C LYS A 341 -16.89 24.93 9.53
N TYR A 342 -16.52 25.59 10.62
CA TYR A 342 -17.28 26.69 11.17
C TYR A 342 -16.41 27.91 11.46
N ASN A 343 -16.87 29.08 11.02
CA ASN A 343 -16.16 30.34 11.14
C ASN A 343 -17.15 31.45 11.55
N PRO A 344 -17.70 31.41 12.78
CA PRO A 344 -18.69 32.37 13.27
C PRO A 344 -18.24 33.82 13.16
N ILE A 345 -16.94 34.08 13.31
CA ILE A 345 -16.32 35.40 13.20
C ILE A 345 -15.01 35.27 12.41
N ALA A 346 -14.56 36.35 11.78
CA ALA A 346 -13.36 36.33 10.91
C ALA A 346 -12.09 35.86 11.63
N ILE A 347 -12.00 36.14 12.93
CA ILE A 347 -10.84 35.79 13.77
C ILE A 347 -10.85 34.33 14.24
N PHE A 348 -11.94 33.58 14.07
CA PHE A 348 -12.05 32.20 14.56
C PHE A 348 -12.35 31.22 13.41
N THR A 349 -11.59 30.13 13.39
CA THR A 349 -11.83 28.98 12.50
C THR A 349 -11.88 27.71 13.32
N GLY A 350 -12.94 26.94 13.20
CA GLY A 350 -13.09 25.59 13.77
C GLY A 350 -13.28 24.56 12.67
N ASN A 351 -12.57 23.44 12.74
CA ASN A 351 -12.81 22.28 11.89
C ASN A 351 -12.95 21.04 12.78
N TYR A 352 -13.96 20.23 12.50
CA TYR A 352 -14.22 18.97 13.18
C TYR A 352 -14.36 17.85 12.15
N SER A 353 -13.77 16.69 12.43
CA SER A 353 -14.04 15.44 11.69
C SER A 353 -14.27 14.27 12.62
N ASP A 354 -15.12 13.34 12.19
CA ASP A 354 -15.51 12.12 12.88
C ASP A 354 -15.53 10.97 11.86
N ASP A 355 -14.55 10.08 11.94
CA ASP A 355 -14.35 8.96 11.03
C ASP A 355 -14.52 7.64 11.79
N GLU A 356 -15.59 6.92 11.48
CA GLU A 356 -15.94 5.62 12.07
C GLU A 356 -15.78 4.50 11.05
N ILE A 357 -15.17 3.39 11.48
CA ILE A 357 -15.23 2.09 10.78
C ILE A 357 -15.98 1.12 11.69
N ARG A 358 -17.02 0.53 11.15
CA ARG A 358 -17.87 -0.44 11.82
C ARG A 358 -17.74 -1.80 11.15
N ASP A 359 -17.51 -2.85 11.93
CA ASP A 359 -17.56 -4.23 11.45
C ASP A 359 -19.00 -4.73 11.59
N LEU A 360 -19.59 -5.11 10.46
CA LEU A 360 -20.98 -5.58 10.38
C LEU A 360 -21.11 -7.07 10.69
N ASP A 361 -19.99 -7.78 10.87
CA ASP A 361 -19.96 -9.20 11.20
C ASP A 361 -19.77 -9.48 12.70
N ILE A 362 -19.60 -8.43 13.51
CA ILE A 362 -19.56 -8.53 14.97
C ILE A 362 -20.99 -8.46 15.54
N ASN A 363 -21.43 -9.55 16.20
CA ASN A 363 -22.66 -9.83 16.96
C ASN A 363 -23.70 -10.73 16.25
N TYR A 364 -24.04 -11.92 16.75
CA TYR A 364 -24.46 -12.42 18.10
C TYR A 364 -25.95 -12.13 18.43
N GLU A 365 -26.79 -13.09 18.00
CA GLU A 365 -28.02 -13.62 18.63
C GLU A 365 -29.20 -12.70 19.02
N ASN A 366 -29.18 -11.37 18.81
CA ASN A 366 -30.35 -10.54 19.14
C ASN A 366 -30.62 -9.39 18.14
N ASP A 367 -31.80 -9.41 17.50
CA ASP A 367 -32.21 -8.54 16.37
C ASP A 367 -32.70 -7.17 16.83
N SER A 368 -31.82 -6.17 16.84
CA SER A 368 -32.20 -4.76 17.01
C SER A 368 -31.68 -3.92 15.84
N LEU A 369 -32.46 -2.92 15.41
CA LEU A 369 -32.10 -2.03 14.28
C LEU A 369 -30.72 -1.37 14.47
N LYS A 370 -30.32 -1.05 15.71
CA LYS A 370 -29.01 -0.48 16.02
C LYS A 370 -27.85 -1.45 15.77
N LYS A 371 -28.05 -2.76 15.98
CA LYS A 371 -27.03 -3.79 15.74
C LYS A 371 -26.89 -4.17 14.26
N ARG A 372 -27.90 -3.88 13.42
CA ARG A 372 -27.83 -4.06 11.95
C ARG A 372 -26.78 -3.18 11.26
N PHE A 373 -26.29 -2.14 11.93
CA PHE A 373 -25.19 -1.28 11.48
C PHE A 373 -23.82 -1.67 12.08
N GLY A 374 -23.71 -2.87 12.66
CA GLY A 374 -22.47 -3.41 13.22
C GLY A 374 -21.93 -2.64 14.41
N GLU A 375 -20.73 -3.02 14.84
CA GLU A 375 -20.03 -2.38 15.95
C GLU A 375 -18.86 -1.52 15.47
N VAL A 376 -18.63 -0.38 16.11
CA VAL A 376 -17.46 0.46 15.86
C VAL A 376 -16.20 -0.29 16.28
N ILE A 377 -15.31 -0.54 15.32
CA ILE A 377 -14.00 -1.16 15.52
C ILE A 377 -12.87 -0.13 15.45
N ASN A 378 -13.06 0.97 14.73
CA ASN A 378 -12.10 2.05 14.67
C ASN A 378 -12.84 3.38 14.66
N LEU A 379 -12.36 4.35 15.45
CA LEU A 379 -12.92 5.69 15.51
C LEU A 379 -11.77 6.70 15.56
N LYS A 380 -11.82 7.70 14.69
CA LYS A 380 -10.90 8.83 14.71
C LYS A 380 -11.69 10.13 14.76
N LYS A 381 -11.40 10.97 15.74
CA LYS A 381 -12.00 12.31 15.85
C LYS A 381 -10.91 13.33 15.80
N THR A 382 -11.06 14.33 14.93
CA THR A 382 -10.15 15.47 14.89
C THR A 382 -10.92 16.74 15.15
N PHE A 383 -10.35 17.61 15.97
CA PHE A 383 -10.86 18.95 16.18
C PHE A 383 -9.70 19.92 16.12
N SER A 384 -9.82 20.96 15.29
CA SER A 384 -8.86 22.04 15.22
C SER A 384 -9.60 23.36 15.36
N SER A 385 -9.09 24.25 16.20
CA SER A 385 -9.53 25.63 16.31
C SER A 385 -8.34 26.56 16.17
N SER A 386 -8.58 27.71 15.55
CA SER A 386 -7.62 28.78 15.42
C SER A 386 -8.33 30.09 15.72
N LEU A 387 -7.73 30.88 16.62
CA LEU A 387 -8.14 32.22 17.00
C LEU A 387 -6.99 33.17 16.66
N SER A 388 -7.18 34.06 15.69
CA SER A 388 -6.15 35.00 15.23
C SER A 388 -6.72 36.43 15.21
N PRO A 389 -6.81 37.10 16.38
CA PRO A 389 -7.30 38.47 16.43
C PRO A 389 -6.25 39.45 15.92
N THR A 390 -6.72 40.55 15.33
CA THR A 390 -5.86 41.64 14.86
C THR A 390 -6.12 42.88 15.70
N PHE A 391 -5.22 43.19 16.63
CA PHE A 391 -5.32 44.40 17.49
C PHE A 391 -4.81 45.67 16.79
N GLY A 392 -3.94 45.50 15.79
CA GLY A 392 -3.38 46.58 14.96
C GLY A 392 -2.33 46.01 13.99
N GLU A 393 -1.66 46.85 13.20
CA GLU A 393 -0.58 46.34 12.34
C GLU A 393 0.66 45.87 13.11
N TRP A 394 0.75 46.25 14.40
CA TRP A 394 1.89 46.01 15.28
C TRP A 394 1.84 44.68 16.04
N SER A 395 0.68 43.99 16.11
CA SER A 395 0.54 42.73 16.85
C SER A 395 -0.40 41.76 16.13
N ARG A 396 0.08 40.54 15.93
CA ARG A 396 -0.65 39.43 15.29
C ARG A 396 -0.57 38.16 16.14
N PRO A 397 -1.28 38.10 17.28
CA PRO A 397 -1.37 36.87 18.05
C PRO A 397 -2.18 35.81 17.30
N SER A 398 -1.77 34.56 17.43
CA SER A 398 -2.52 33.40 16.97
C SER A 398 -2.51 32.32 18.03
N LEU A 399 -3.69 31.79 18.34
CA LEU A 399 -3.89 30.66 19.24
C LEU A 399 -4.48 29.53 18.41
N THR A 400 -3.76 28.43 18.30
CA THR A 400 -4.23 27.21 17.62
C THR A 400 -4.31 26.07 18.61
N PHE A 401 -5.43 25.36 18.59
CA PHE A 401 -5.63 24.14 19.36
C PHE A 401 -6.03 23.04 18.40
N SER A 402 -5.31 21.92 18.41
CA SER A 402 -5.63 20.76 17.58
C SER A 402 -5.59 19.50 18.43
N THR A 403 -6.59 18.65 18.30
CA THR A 403 -6.66 17.35 18.97
C THR A 403 -7.06 16.27 17.98
N SER A 404 -6.44 15.10 18.12
CA SER A 404 -6.73 13.90 17.36
C SER A 404 -6.88 12.74 18.33
N TYR A 405 -8.12 12.28 18.49
CA TYR A 405 -8.46 11.08 19.23
C TYR A 405 -8.54 9.88 18.29
N SER A 406 -8.01 8.75 18.72
CA SER A 406 -8.13 7.46 18.04
C SER A 406 -8.58 6.38 19.02
N GLU A 407 -9.49 5.51 18.58
CA GLU A 407 -9.94 4.32 19.30
C GLU A 407 -9.82 3.13 18.35
N ASP A 408 -9.14 2.08 18.79
CA ASP A 408 -9.04 0.78 18.13
C ASP A 408 -9.68 -0.29 19.04
N ARG A 409 -10.73 -0.91 18.52
CA ARG A 409 -11.48 -2.01 19.13
C ARG A 409 -11.51 -3.20 18.16
N ASN A 410 -10.37 -3.53 17.59
CA ASN A 410 -10.23 -4.73 16.78
C ASN A 410 -10.60 -5.98 17.61
N PRO A 411 -11.44 -6.90 17.10
CA PRO A 411 -11.74 -8.18 17.76
C PRO A 411 -10.52 -8.99 18.18
N ASN A 412 -9.40 -8.88 17.45
CA ASN A 412 -8.16 -9.55 17.79
C ASN A 412 -7.59 -9.10 19.15
N ASN A 413 -7.94 -7.90 19.62
CA ASN A 413 -7.49 -7.39 20.91
C ASN A 413 -8.06 -8.21 22.08
N ARG A 414 -9.09 -9.05 21.86
CA ARG A 414 -9.62 -9.97 22.88
C ARG A 414 -8.62 -11.02 23.33
N THR A 415 -7.64 -11.39 22.50
CA THR A 415 -6.59 -12.34 22.90
C THR A 415 -5.61 -11.76 23.92
N MET A 416 -5.74 -10.47 24.25
CA MET A 416 -4.88 -9.77 25.21
C MET A 416 -5.44 -9.78 26.64
N VAL A 417 -6.63 -10.36 26.85
CA VAL A 417 -7.35 -10.44 28.14
C VAL A 417 -7.93 -11.84 28.37
N GLU A 418 -8.12 -12.21 29.64
CA GLU A 418 -8.50 -13.57 30.05
C GLU A 418 -9.95 -13.92 29.73
N ASP A 419 -10.85 -12.96 29.84
CA ASP A 419 -12.31 -13.16 29.81
C ASP A 419 -12.92 -13.01 28.40
N SER A 420 -12.08 -12.94 27.36
CA SER A 420 -12.48 -12.68 25.97
C SER A 420 -13.35 -11.42 25.79
N PHE A 421 -13.38 -10.52 26.78
CA PHE A 421 -14.24 -9.34 26.75
C PHE A 421 -13.73 -8.33 25.71
N PRO A 422 -14.61 -7.64 24.97
CA PRO A 422 -14.17 -6.67 23.97
C PRO A 422 -13.47 -5.47 24.61
N VAL A 423 -12.16 -5.38 24.39
CA VAL A 423 -11.31 -4.28 24.86
C VAL A 423 -10.96 -3.28 23.75
N ARG A 424 -10.54 -2.09 24.17
CA ARG A 424 -10.23 -0.94 23.31
C ARG A 424 -8.87 -0.37 23.64
N ASN A 425 -8.12 0.01 22.63
CA ASN A 425 -6.93 0.84 22.76
C ASN A 425 -7.29 2.24 22.32
N VAL A 426 -6.97 3.25 23.13
CA VAL A 426 -7.30 4.64 22.84
C VAL A 426 -6.05 5.49 22.88
N GLY A 427 -6.03 6.53 22.06
CA GLY A 427 -4.98 7.53 22.08
C GLY A 427 -5.56 8.93 21.86
N ASN A 428 -4.90 9.93 22.42
CA ASN A 428 -5.17 11.34 22.11
C ASN A 428 -3.84 12.07 21.94
N SER A 429 -3.70 12.73 20.79
CA SER A 429 -2.65 13.71 20.52
C SER A 429 -3.26 15.11 20.52
N ASN A 430 -2.66 16.03 21.25
CA ASN A 430 -3.12 17.39 21.42
C ASN A 430 -1.96 18.38 21.24
N ILE A 431 -2.18 19.44 20.47
CA ILE A 431 -1.23 20.51 20.26
C ILE A 431 -1.95 21.83 20.53
N LEU A 432 -1.50 22.54 21.56
CA LEU A 432 -1.87 23.93 21.83
C LEU A 432 -0.67 24.80 21.49
N SER A 433 -0.81 25.68 20.50
CA SER A 433 0.24 26.63 20.13
C SER A 433 -0.29 28.05 20.22
N LEU A 434 0.48 28.90 20.89
CA LEU A 434 0.27 30.33 21.01
C LEU A 434 1.46 31.01 20.37
N SER A 435 1.24 31.74 19.28
CA SER A 435 2.26 32.51 18.59
C SER A 435 1.94 33.98 18.67
N PHE A 436 2.95 34.79 18.94
CA PHE A 436 2.90 36.24 18.88
C PHE A 436 3.92 36.71 17.87
N ASP A 437 3.46 37.52 16.94
CA ASP A 437 4.32 38.30 16.07
C ASP A 437 4.12 39.77 16.40
N PHE A 438 5.21 40.44 16.78
CA PHE A 438 5.23 41.85 17.12
C PHE A 438 6.01 42.62 16.07
N ALA A 439 5.36 43.56 15.39
CA ALA A 439 6.05 44.53 14.56
C ALA A 439 6.36 45.79 15.38
N ILE A 440 7.44 45.72 16.17
CA ILE A 440 7.92 46.85 16.99
C ILE A 440 8.13 48.09 16.12
N SER A 441 8.64 47.94 14.90
CA SER A 441 8.78 49.03 13.92
C SER A 441 7.48 49.79 13.68
N LYS A 442 6.37 49.06 13.51
CA LYS A 442 5.04 49.65 13.30
C LYS A 442 4.47 50.26 14.57
N LEU A 443 4.73 49.67 15.75
CA LEU A 443 4.34 50.24 17.03
C LEU A 443 5.04 51.59 17.28
N LEU A 444 6.36 51.63 17.09
CA LEU A 444 7.16 52.84 17.27
C LEU A 444 6.79 53.91 16.24
N LYS A 445 6.53 53.54 14.98
CA LYS A 445 5.99 54.48 13.97
C LYS A 445 4.63 55.04 14.36
N MET A 446 3.73 54.23 14.91
CA MET A 446 2.44 54.70 15.41
C MET A 446 2.60 55.72 16.53
N ILE A 447 3.54 55.50 17.46
CA ILE A 447 3.84 56.45 18.55
C ILE A 447 4.54 57.71 18.01
N ALA A 448 5.48 57.54 17.09
CA ALA A 448 6.23 58.65 16.48
C ALA A 448 5.35 59.58 15.64
N ARG A 449 4.29 59.05 15.02
CA ARG A 449 3.26 59.80 14.26
C ARG A 449 2.41 60.76 15.09
N ILE A 450 2.54 60.77 16.41
CA ILE A 450 1.94 61.80 17.27
C ILE A 450 2.62 63.16 17.03
N ARG A 451 3.82 63.17 16.42
CA ARG A 451 4.57 64.36 15.99
C ARG A 451 4.08 64.89 14.64
N ASP A 452 4.18 66.20 14.46
CA ASP A 452 4.04 66.88 13.16
C ASP A 452 5.29 66.64 12.29
N GLU A 453 5.20 65.67 11.38
CA GLU A 453 6.29 65.24 10.46
C GLU A 453 6.82 66.39 9.59
N SER A 454 6.03 67.45 9.34
CA SER A 454 6.43 68.59 8.51
C SER A 454 7.51 69.47 9.13
N LYS A 455 7.74 69.36 10.45
CA LYS A 455 8.69 70.18 11.22
C LYS A 455 9.97 69.44 11.61
N ASP A 456 10.18 68.23 11.08
CA ASP A 456 11.28 67.35 11.46
C ASP A 456 12.68 67.91 11.17
N THR A 457 12.79 68.86 10.25
CA THR A 457 14.04 69.57 9.92
C THR A 457 14.41 70.66 10.95
N THR A 458 13.47 71.09 11.79
CA THR A 458 13.65 72.14 12.81
C THR A 458 13.78 71.60 14.24
N ALA A 459 13.85 70.27 14.39
CA ALA A 459 13.90 69.60 15.67
C ALA A 459 15.19 69.94 16.46
N ILE A 460 15.06 70.59 17.61
CA ILE A 460 16.18 70.85 18.52
C ILE A 460 16.65 69.53 19.13
N THR A 461 17.95 69.28 19.12
CA THR A 461 18.57 68.09 19.75
C THR A 461 18.14 67.97 21.21
N GLY A 462 17.57 66.82 21.59
CA GLY A 462 17.05 66.57 22.94
C GLY A 462 15.58 66.95 23.17
N SER A 463 14.91 67.58 22.20
CA SER A 463 13.45 67.82 22.28
C SER A 463 12.65 66.51 22.13
N PRO A 464 11.39 66.45 22.63
CA PRO A 464 10.51 65.30 22.43
C PRO A 464 10.33 64.91 20.95
N GLN A 465 10.35 65.90 20.05
CA GLN A 465 10.30 65.73 18.60
C GLN A 465 11.57 65.05 18.07
N TRP A 466 12.76 65.47 18.50
CA TRP A 466 14.02 64.80 18.14
C TRP A 466 14.10 63.34 18.63
N VAL A 467 13.64 63.07 19.86
CA VAL A 467 13.57 61.71 20.43
C VAL A 467 12.66 60.81 19.59
N ALA A 468 11.50 61.32 19.17
CA ALA A 468 10.58 60.57 18.34
C ALA A 468 11.14 60.29 16.93
N ILE A 469 11.95 61.19 16.34
CA ILE A 469 12.63 60.96 15.04
C ILE A 469 13.65 59.82 15.21
N LYS A 470 14.43 59.86 16.28
CA LYS A 470 15.44 58.83 16.59
C LYS A 470 14.81 57.48 16.91
N LEU A 471 13.68 57.45 17.61
CA LEU A 471 12.92 56.23 17.86
C LEU A 471 12.40 55.60 16.57
N GLU A 472 11.89 56.39 15.63
CA GLU A 472 11.44 55.90 14.33
C GLU A 472 12.60 55.35 13.48
N GLN A 473 13.71 56.08 13.41
CA GLN A 473 14.92 55.62 12.72
C GLN A 473 15.42 54.30 13.32
N PHE A 474 15.53 54.22 14.65
CA PHE A 474 15.89 53.01 15.39
C PHE A 474 14.93 51.85 15.09
N SER A 475 13.64 52.14 15.00
CA SER A 475 12.60 51.14 14.76
C SER A 475 12.75 50.38 13.44
N ASN A 476 13.33 51.00 12.41
CA ASN A 476 13.55 50.37 11.11
C ASN A 476 14.65 49.30 11.15
N TYR A 477 15.55 49.37 12.13
CA TYR A 477 16.61 48.39 12.33
C TYR A 477 16.13 47.16 13.12
N ILE A 478 14.98 47.23 13.80
CA ILE A 478 14.46 46.10 14.60
C ILE A 478 13.68 45.13 13.70
N THR A 479 14.14 43.89 13.59
CA THR A 479 13.34 42.83 12.96
C THR A 479 12.18 42.44 13.87
N ARG A 480 11.10 41.89 13.31
CA ARG A 480 9.88 41.57 14.08
C ARG A 480 10.20 40.46 15.09
N PRO A 481 10.19 40.71 16.41
CA PRO A 481 10.29 39.60 17.34
C PRO A 481 9.08 38.69 17.19
N ASN A 482 9.36 37.40 17.09
CA ASN A 482 8.36 36.36 17.17
C ASN A 482 8.57 35.56 18.46
N MET A 483 7.46 35.14 19.04
CA MET A 483 7.44 34.24 20.19
C MET A 483 6.40 33.17 19.91
N SER A 484 6.80 31.91 19.89
CA SER A 484 5.88 30.79 19.79
C SER A 484 6.05 29.85 20.98
N LEU A 485 4.99 29.69 21.74
CA LEU A 485 4.86 28.69 22.79
C LEU A 485 3.97 27.58 22.26
N SER A 486 4.44 26.34 22.27
CA SER A 486 3.62 25.17 21.93
C SER A 486 3.73 24.11 23.00
N ARG A 487 2.60 23.45 23.28
CA ARG A 487 2.48 22.32 24.18
C ARG A 487 1.89 21.16 23.40
N ASN A 488 2.69 20.12 23.23
CA ASN A 488 2.30 18.87 22.60
C ASN A 488 2.06 17.82 23.68
N ARG A 489 0.87 17.20 23.71
CA ARG A 489 0.51 16.14 24.65
C ARG A 489 0.10 14.91 23.85
N ASN A 490 0.73 13.79 24.15
CA ASN A 490 0.40 12.50 23.55
C ASN A 490 0.09 11.51 24.68
N THR A 491 -1.08 10.90 24.62
CA THR A 491 -1.52 9.90 25.58
C THR A 491 -2.01 8.67 24.83
N SER A 492 -1.69 7.50 25.37
CA SER A 492 -2.16 6.21 24.87
C SER A 492 -2.51 5.34 26.06
N PHE A 493 -3.68 4.71 26.02
CA PHE A 493 -4.13 3.75 27.02
C PHE A 493 -4.68 2.51 26.33
N GLY A 494 -4.13 1.34 26.65
CA GLY A 494 -4.62 0.08 26.13
C GLY A 494 -5.63 -0.60 27.06
N LEU A 495 -6.33 -1.58 26.49
CA LEU A 495 -7.18 -2.54 27.21
C LEU A 495 -8.29 -1.87 28.05
N LEU A 496 -9.03 -0.94 27.47
CA LEU A 496 -10.19 -0.32 28.11
C LEU A 496 -11.48 -1.09 27.83
N THR A 497 -12.33 -1.23 28.84
CA THR A 497 -13.64 -1.91 28.74
C THR A 497 -14.68 -1.03 28.05
N LYS A 498 -14.61 0.29 28.25
CA LYS A 498 -15.57 1.28 27.74
C LYS A 498 -14.85 2.46 27.09
N ARG A 499 -15.57 3.16 26.21
CA ARG A 499 -15.08 4.39 25.58
C ARG A 499 -14.91 5.50 26.62
N PRO A 500 -13.77 6.22 26.65
CA PRO A 500 -13.57 7.39 27.49
C PRO A 500 -14.59 8.50 27.26
N GLY A 501 -14.79 9.37 28.25
CA GLY A 501 -15.63 10.57 28.14
C GLY A 501 -15.20 11.54 27.03
N TRP A 502 -16.06 12.48 26.69
CA TRP A 502 -15.80 13.46 25.63
C TRP A 502 -14.61 14.37 25.97
N GLU A 503 -14.37 14.63 27.26
CA GLU A 503 -13.26 15.45 27.75
C GLU A 503 -11.91 14.86 27.32
N TYR A 504 -11.76 13.53 27.39
CA TYR A 504 -10.58 12.84 26.89
C TYR A 504 -10.55 12.80 25.36
N GLN A 505 -11.69 12.60 24.70
CA GLN A 505 -11.77 12.57 23.23
C GLN A 505 -11.42 13.91 22.59
N PHE A 506 -11.73 15.04 23.24
CA PHE A 506 -11.36 16.38 22.78
C PHE A 506 -10.04 16.89 23.37
N GLY A 507 -9.29 16.04 24.09
CA GLY A 507 -7.97 16.40 24.65
C GLY A 507 -8.02 17.44 25.77
N LEU A 508 -9.18 17.66 26.39
CA LEU A 508 -9.37 18.55 27.54
C LEU A 508 -8.91 17.92 28.86
N ARG A 509 -8.83 16.58 28.90
CA ARG A 509 -8.34 15.80 30.04
C ARG A 509 -7.23 14.85 29.59
N GLU A 510 -6.18 14.75 30.40
CA GLU A 510 -5.00 13.92 30.10
C GLU A 510 -5.17 12.45 30.56
N GLY A 511 -5.83 12.23 31.69
CA GLY A 511 -6.02 10.90 32.28
C GLY A 511 -7.41 10.34 32.04
N ILE A 512 -7.50 9.01 31.98
CA ILE A 512 -8.76 8.27 32.01
C ILE A 512 -9.07 7.76 33.43
N PRO A 513 -10.35 7.70 33.82
CA PRO A 513 -10.78 7.04 35.06
C PRO A 513 -10.28 5.58 35.17
N LYS A 514 -9.92 5.14 36.39
CA LYS A 514 -9.31 3.81 36.63
C LYS A 514 -10.28 2.66 36.35
N ASP A 515 -11.58 2.87 36.57
CA ASP A 515 -12.69 1.96 36.33
C ASP A 515 -12.89 1.59 34.85
N LEU A 516 -12.33 2.38 33.92
CA LEU A 516 -12.38 2.07 32.49
C LEU A 516 -11.31 1.05 32.08
N LYS A 517 -10.28 0.83 32.89
CA LYS A 517 -9.22 -0.14 32.59
C LYS A 517 -9.72 -1.55 32.87
N HIS A 518 -9.32 -2.50 32.02
CA HIS A 518 -9.58 -3.91 32.27
C HIS A 518 -8.86 -4.37 33.55
N PRO A 519 -9.54 -5.10 34.47
CA PRO A 519 -8.98 -5.45 35.77
C PRO A 519 -7.82 -6.45 35.67
N ASN A 520 -7.92 -7.44 34.77
CA ASN A 520 -6.95 -8.54 34.63
C ASN A 520 -6.42 -8.64 33.18
N PRO A 521 -5.44 -7.82 32.76
CA PRO A 521 -4.86 -7.92 31.43
C PRO A 521 -3.80 -9.03 31.36
N GLN A 522 -3.78 -9.83 30.29
CA GLN A 522 -2.72 -10.84 30.05
C GLN A 522 -1.46 -10.27 29.40
N SER A 523 -1.53 -9.02 28.93
CA SER A 523 -0.41 -8.30 28.31
C SER A 523 -0.34 -6.88 28.83
N ASN A 524 0.84 -6.27 28.80
CA ASN A 524 1.01 -4.90 29.27
C ASN A 524 0.14 -3.95 28.40
N PRO A 525 -0.80 -3.18 28.98
CA PRO A 525 -1.69 -2.27 28.25
C PRO A 525 -0.98 -1.09 27.54
N ASN A 526 0.36 -1.04 27.52
CA ASN A 526 1.18 -0.02 26.87
C ASN A 526 0.65 1.41 27.12
N ASN A 527 0.45 1.73 28.40
CA ASN A 527 -0.02 3.04 28.83
C ASN A 527 1.14 4.05 28.71
N GLN A 528 1.02 5.01 27.80
CA GLN A 528 2.05 6.02 27.57
C GLN A 528 1.47 7.43 27.73
N LYS A 529 2.27 8.30 28.33
CA LYS A 529 1.97 9.73 28.46
C LYS A 529 3.25 10.50 28.19
N SER A 530 3.17 11.44 27.27
CA SER A 530 4.26 12.34 26.93
C SER A 530 3.71 13.75 26.81
N THR A 531 4.38 14.69 27.45
CA THR A 531 4.12 16.12 27.30
C THR A 531 5.42 16.81 26.94
N THR A 532 5.41 17.60 25.88
CA THR A 532 6.55 18.37 25.41
C THR A 532 6.12 19.82 25.27
N ASP A 533 6.82 20.70 25.97
CA ASP A 533 6.63 22.13 25.89
C ASP A 533 7.81 22.73 25.11
N ASN A 534 7.52 23.45 24.03
CA ASN A 534 8.53 24.13 23.23
C ASN A 534 8.28 25.64 23.28
N LEU A 535 9.33 26.39 23.59
CA LEU A 535 9.35 27.84 23.50
C LEU A 535 10.41 28.24 22.47
N THR A 536 10.00 29.00 21.47
CA THR A 536 10.91 29.61 20.50
C THR A 536 10.69 31.10 20.52
N ILE A 537 11.77 31.85 20.71
CA ILE A 537 11.79 33.30 20.64
C ILE A 537 12.88 33.65 19.64
N SER A 538 12.54 34.45 18.63
CA SER A 538 13.55 35.02 17.75
C SER A 538 13.33 36.52 17.61
N SER A 539 14.44 37.25 17.59
CA SER A 539 14.50 38.70 17.39
C SER A 539 15.87 39.02 16.81
N GLY A 540 15.97 40.10 16.05
CA GLY A 540 17.23 40.52 15.44
C GLY A 540 17.24 42.02 15.17
N ILE A 541 18.44 42.51 14.88
CA ILE A 541 18.65 43.88 14.46
C ILE A 541 19.31 43.80 13.09
N ASN A 542 18.67 44.38 12.07
CA ASN A 542 19.31 44.58 10.78
C ASN A 542 20.33 45.72 10.96
N THR A 543 21.55 45.52 10.47
CA THR A 543 22.62 46.54 10.44
C THR A 543 22.48 47.47 9.25
#